data_AF-A0A2J6X3G4-F1
#
_entry.id   AF-A0A2J6X3G4-F1
#
_cell.length_a   1.000
_cell.length_b   1.000
_cell.length_c   1.000
_cell.angle_alpha   90.00
_cell.angle_beta   90.00
_cell.angle_gamma   90.00
#
_symmetry.space_group_name_H-M   'P 1'
#
loop_
_entity.id
_entity.type
_entity.pdbx_description
1 polymer ?
#
loop_
_entity_poly.entity_id
_entity_poly.type
_entity_poly.pdbx_seq_one_letter_code
_entity_poly.pdbx_strand_id
1 'polypeptide(L)'
;MLVTSLTNPTIKMLRALRQRKARDEQGRYLIEGIRLVGEAIQCGAPLEMIIVAPDLLTSSFAHELVEHYTAGGGRVLTVSAEVLGSLASKEHPQGIIGVGRAR
;
A
#
# COMPACT_ATOMS: atom_id res chain seq x y z
N MET A 1 4.43 -7.85 11.77
CA MET A 1 3.57 -9.04 11.60
C MET A 1 3.25 -9.17 10.11
N LEU A 2 3.42 -10.37 9.54
CA LEU A 2 3.13 -10.63 8.12
C LEU A 2 1.67 -11.06 7.96
N VAL A 3 0.90 -10.36 7.13
CA VAL A 3 -0.48 -10.76 6.78
C VAL A 3 -0.47 -11.56 5.48
N THR A 4 -0.89 -12.83 5.58
CA THR A 4 -0.90 -13.77 4.44
C THR A 4 -2.32 -14.13 3.98
N SER A 5 -3.35 -13.79 4.77
CA SER A 5 -4.73 -14.18 4.49
C SER A 5 -5.50 -13.12 3.71
N LEU A 6 -6.08 -13.53 2.57
CA LEU A 6 -7.05 -12.73 1.79
C LEU A 6 -8.36 -12.46 2.54
N THR A 7 -8.66 -13.23 3.58
CA THR A 7 -9.88 -13.06 4.39
C THR A 7 -9.71 -12.09 5.55
N ASN A 8 -8.48 -11.58 5.77
CA ASN A 8 -8.20 -10.55 6.77
C ASN A 8 -9.12 -9.33 6.56
N PRO A 9 -9.77 -8.79 7.61
CA PRO A 9 -10.72 -7.68 7.48
C PRO A 9 -10.13 -6.44 6.80
N THR A 10 -8.88 -6.10 7.12
CA THR A 10 -8.17 -4.99 6.48
C THR A 10 -7.97 -5.24 4.99
N ILE A 11 -7.56 -6.45 4.61
CA ILE A 11 -7.35 -6.80 3.20
C ILE A 11 -8.68 -6.78 2.43
N LYS A 12 -9.77 -7.29 3.01
CA LYS A 12 -11.12 -7.20 2.40
C LYS A 12 -11.55 -5.75 2.16
N MET A 13 -11.34 -4.89 3.15
CA MET A 13 -11.66 -3.47 3.07
C MET A 13 -10.87 -2.76 1.97
N LEU A 14 -9.55 -3.01 1.88
CA LEU A 14 -8.69 -2.40 0.86
C LEU A 14 -9.05 -2.89 -0.55
N ARG A 15 -9.34 -4.19 -0.72
CA ARG A 15 -9.80 -4.75 -2.00
C ARG A 15 -11.10 -4.09 -2.49
N ALA A 16 -11.99 -3.70 -1.56
CA ALA A 16 -13.24 -3.04 -1.91
C ALA A 16 -13.01 -1.67 -2.57
N LEU A 17 -11.89 -0.98 -2.28
CA LEU A 17 -11.56 0.35 -2.83
C LEU A 17 -11.38 0.39 -4.36
N ARG A 18 -11.37 -0.77 -5.04
CA ARG A 18 -11.49 -0.85 -6.51
C ARG A 18 -12.83 -0.28 -6.99
N GLN A 19 -13.88 -0.40 -6.20
CA GLN A 19 -15.21 0.12 -6.51
C GLN A 19 -15.31 1.59 -6.08
N ARG A 20 -15.87 2.43 -6.96
CA ARG A 20 -16.11 3.86 -6.67
C ARG A 20 -16.93 4.05 -5.39
N LYS A 21 -18.03 3.31 -5.25
CA LYS A 21 -18.90 3.36 -4.06
C LYS A 21 -18.11 3.16 -2.76
N ALA A 22 -17.21 2.18 -2.72
CA ALA A 22 -16.40 1.92 -1.53
C ALA A 22 -15.38 3.03 -1.25
N ARG A 23 -14.83 3.68 -2.30
CA ARG A 23 -13.96 4.85 -2.10
C ARG A 23 -14.73 6.02 -1.53
N ASP A 24 -15.92 6.27 -2.05
CA ASP A 24 -16.80 7.35 -1.60
C ASP A 24 -17.24 7.12 -0.14
N GLU A 25 -17.62 5.89 0.22
CA GLU A 25 -18.03 5.54 1.59
C GLU A 25 -16.87 5.56 2.61
N GLN A 26 -15.68 5.14 2.19
CA GLN A 26 -14.53 5.02 3.10
C GLN A 26 -13.62 6.25 3.12
N GLY A 27 -13.74 7.14 2.15
CA GLY A 27 -12.82 8.27 1.97
C GLY A 27 -11.38 7.82 1.79
N ARG A 28 -11.13 6.71 1.09
CA ARG A 28 -9.80 6.11 0.90
C ARG A 28 -9.49 5.82 -0.56
N TYR A 29 -8.21 5.84 -0.88
CA TYR A 29 -7.68 5.42 -2.18
C TYR A 29 -6.36 4.68 -2.05
N LEU A 30 -6.03 3.90 -3.09
CA LEU A 30 -4.78 3.16 -3.20
C LEU A 30 -3.85 3.87 -4.19
N ILE A 31 -2.57 3.94 -3.86
CA ILE A 31 -1.49 4.43 -4.74
C ILE A 31 -0.55 3.26 -5.00
N GLU A 32 -0.45 2.80 -6.24
CA GLU A 32 0.34 1.61 -6.57
C GLU A 32 1.67 1.95 -7.23
N GLY A 33 2.75 1.35 -6.74
CA GLY A 33 4.07 1.39 -7.37
C GLY A 33 5.06 2.34 -6.69
N ILE A 34 6.34 1.98 -6.82
CA ILE A 34 7.45 2.59 -6.07
C ILE A 34 7.51 4.10 -6.30
N ARG A 35 7.40 4.53 -7.56
CA ARG A 35 7.48 5.95 -7.92
C ARG A 35 6.34 6.78 -7.32
N LEU A 36 5.10 6.33 -7.50
CA LEU A 36 3.92 7.08 -7.05
C LEU A 36 3.83 7.12 -5.53
N VAL A 37 4.16 6.02 -4.85
CA VAL A 37 4.25 5.99 -3.39
C VAL A 37 5.38 6.88 -2.89
N GLY A 38 6.53 6.88 -3.59
CA GLY A 38 7.66 7.77 -3.30
C GLY A 38 7.29 9.25 -3.39
N GLU A 39 6.68 9.65 -4.51
CA GLU A 39 6.19 11.02 -4.71
C GLU A 39 5.16 11.41 -3.63
N ALA A 40 4.24 10.51 -3.26
CA ALA A 40 3.27 10.77 -2.20
C ALA A 40 3.93 11.01 -0.84
N ILE A 41 4.94 10.21 -0.48
CA ILE A 41 5.70 10.39 0.78
C ILE A 41 6.48 11.71 0.75
N GLN A 42 7.18 12.01 -0.35
CA GLN A 42 7.99 13.22 -0.49
C GLN A 42 7.15 14.50 -0.45
N CYS A 43 5.94 14.46 -1.04
CA CYS A 43 5.01 15.59 -1.02
C CYS A 43 4.24 15.73 0.30
N GLY A 44 4.47 14.87 1.29
CA GLY A 44 3.72 14.88 2.56
C GLY A 44 2.22 14.60 2.36
N ALA A 45 1.87 13.76 1.37
CA ALA A 45 0.50 13.35 1.17
C ALA A 45 -0.05 12.66 2.43
N PRO A 46 -1.35 12.79 2.74
CA PRO A 46 -1.95 12.23 3.94
C PRO A 46 -2.14 10.70 3.81
N LEU A 47 -1.03 9.97 3.83
CA LEU A 47 -0.99 8.50 3.81
C LEU A 47 -1.31 7.96 5.20
N GLU A 48 -2.31 7.08 5.28
CA GLU A 48 -2.62 6.33 6.50
C GLU A 48 -1.59 5.23 6.78
N MET A 49 -1.13 4.56 5.71
CA MET A 49 -0.14 3.49 5.76
C MET A 49 0.43 3.18 4.37
N ILE A 50 1.54 2.45 4.35
CA ILE A 50 2.01 1.73 3.16
C ILE A 50 1.93 0.23 3.40
N ILE A 51 1.69 -0.52 2.33
CA ILE A 51 1.58 -1.97 2.29
C ILE A 51 2.78 -2.48 1.51
N VAL A 52 3.50 -3.44 2.07
CA VAL A 52 4.75 -3.96 1.49
C VAL A 52 4.69 -5.47 1.41
N ALA A 53 5.00 -6.03 0.24
CA ALA A 53 5.33 -7.44 0.08
C ALA A 53 6.86 -7.57 -0.09
N PRO A 54 7.60 -7.99 0.93
CA PRO A 54 9.07 -8.04 0.89
C PRO A 54 9.59 -8.87 -0.30
N ASP A 55 8.94 -9.99 -0.60
CA ASP A 55 9.33 -10.90 -1.69
C ASP A 55 9.23 -10.27 -3.09
N LEU A 56 8.44 -9.20 -3.23
CA LEU A 56 8.27 -8.47 -4.50
C LEU A 56 9.03 -7.14 -4.52
N LEU A 57 9.48 -6.65 -3.37
CA LEU A 57 10.14 -5.36 -3.23
C LEU A 57 11.65 -5.54 -3.43
N THR A 58 12.11 -5.49 -4.69
CA THR A 58 13.51 -5.79 -5.03
C THR A 58 14.40 -4.56 -5.21
N SER A 59 13.82 -3.36 -5.17
CA SER A 59 14.53 -2.11 -5.41
C SER A 59 15.13 -1.56 -4.12
N SER A 60 16.44 -1.27 -4.12
CA SER A 60 17.12 -0.59 -3.00
C SER A 60 16.45 0.73 -2.63
N PHE A 61 16.11 1.55 -3.64
CA PHE A 61 15.36 2.79 -3.45
C PHE A 61 14.01 2.56 -2.76
N ALA A 62 13.33 1.47 -3.07
CA ALA A 62 12.05 1.16 -2.42
C ALA A 62 12.23 0.73 -0.96
N HIS A 63 13.31 0.03 -0.62
CA HIS A 63 13.66 -0.26 0.77
C HIS A 63 13.96 1.02 1.55
N GLU A 64 14.81 1.90 1.01
CA GLU A 64 15.13 3.20 1.61
C GLU A 64 13.87 4.05 1.83
N LEU A 65 12.94 4.04 0.87
CA LEU A 65 11.67 4.74 0.98
C LEU A 65 10.82 4.23 2.15
N VAL A 66 10.73 2.90 2.31
CA VAL A 66 9.99 2.26 3.41
C VAL A 66 10.63 2.58 4.75
N GLU A 67 11.96 2.51 4.84
CA GLU A 67 12.72 2.85 6.04
C GLU A 67 12.52 4.31 6.43
N HIS A 68 12.65 5.24 5.48
CA HIS A 68 12.43 6.67 5.70
C HIS A 68 11.00 6.96 6.18
N TYR A 69 9.99 6.36 5.54
CA TYR A 69 8.58 6.52 5.97
C TYR A 69 8.34 5.97 7.38
N THR A 70 8.94 4.82 7.71
CA THR A 70 8.82 4.20 9.04
C THR A 70 9.52 5.03 10.10
N ALA A 71 10.72 5.54 9.83
CA ALA A 71 11.47 6.42 10.72
C ALA A 71 10.72 7.73 11.00
N GLY A 72 9.94 8.22 10.02
CA GLY A 72 9.01 9.35 10.19
C GLY A 72 7.72 9.03 10.96
N GLY A 73 7.58 7.83 11.53
CA GLY A 73 6.38 7.39 12.27
C GLY A 73 5.24 6.88 11.37
N GLY A 74 5.49 6.70 10.08
CA GLY A 74 4.56 6.11 9.13
C GLY A 74 4.25 4.65 9.45
N ARG A 75 3.02 4.22 9.13
CA ARG A 75 2.58 2.84 9.40
C ARG A 75 2.85 1.93 8.22
N VAL A 76 3.54 0.81 8.46
CA VAL A 76 3.81 -0.21 7.43
C VAL A 76 3.05 -1.48 7.74
N LEU A 77 2.29 -1.98 6.75
CA LEU A 77 1.66 -3.30 6.78
C LEU A 77 2.42 -4.26 5.86
N THR A 78 3.12 -5.22 6.45
CA THR A 78 3.81 -6.27 5.68
C THR A 78 2.82 -7.39 5.31
N VAL A 79 2.82 -7.79 4.05
CA VAL A 79 1.90 -8.81 3.51
C VAL A 79 2.63 -9.83 2.62
N SER A 80 1.99 -10.97 2.34
CA SER A 80 2.50 -11.90 1.31
C SER A 80 2.36 -11.31 -0.10
N ALA A 81 3.14 -11.84 -1.05
CA ALA A 81 3.02 -11.51 -2.47
C ALA A 81 1.59 -11.72 -3.00
N GLU A 82 0.93 -12.82 -2.59
CA GLU A 82 -0.46 -13.12 -2.94
C GLU A 82 -1.44 -12.04 -2.46
N VAL A 83 -1.31 -11.61 -1.19
CA VAL A 83 -2.17 -10.58 -0.63
C VAL A 83 -1.96 -9.26 -1.36
N LEU A 84 -0.71 -8.86 -1.62
CA LEU A 84 -0.44 -7.63 -2.36
C LEU A 84 -0.96 -7.70 -3.81
N GLY A 85 -0.79 -8.85 -4.46
CA GLY A 85 -1.34 -9.09 -5.80
C GLY A 85 -2.87 -8.95 -5.85
N SER A 86 -3.58 -9.32 -4.79
CA SER A 86 -5.04 -9.14 -4.71
C SER A 86 -5.50 -7.67 -4.61
N LEU A 87 -4.59 -6.78 -4.20
CA LEU A 87 -4.81 -5.33 -4.06
C LEU A 87 -4.36 -4.55 -5.30
N ALA A 88 -3.33 -5.05 -5.96
CA ALA A 88 -2.77 -4.44 -7.17
C ALA A 88 -3.77 -4.48 -8.33
N SER A 89 -3.71 -3.45 -9.17
CA SER A 89 -4.42 -3.41 -10.46
C SER A 89 -3.55 -3.87 -11.62
N LYS A 90 -2.22 -3.97 -11.43
CA LYS A 90 -1.26 -4.43 -12.45
C LYS A 90 -0.99 -5.93 -12.35
N GLU A 91 -0.64 -6.54 -13.48
CA GLU A 91 -0.26 -7.96 -13.55
C GLU A 91 1.06 -8.27 -12.82
N HIS A 92 1.98 -7.30 -12.73
CA HIS A 92 3.28 -7.45 -12.07
C HIS A 92 3.50 -6.35 -11.03
N PRO A 93 2.94 -6.50 -9.81
CA PRO A 93 3.08 -5.49 -8.77
C PRO A 93 4.51 -5.39 -8.24
N GLN A 94 4.95 -4.16 -7.96
CA GLN A 94 6.31 -3.84 -7.51
C GLN A 94 6.52 -4.00 -6.00
N GLY A 95 5.62 -4.71 -5.31
CA GLY A 95 5.74 -4.97 -3.87
C GLY A 95 5.39 -3.82 -2.93
N ILE A 96 4.87 -2.69 -3.43
CA ILE A 96 4.47 -1.54 -2.59
C ILE A 96 3.17 -0.87 -3.04
N ILE A 97 2.29 -0.58 -2.07
CA ILE A 97 1.04 0.17 -2.27
C ILE A 97 0.85 1.16 -1.10
N GLY A 98 0.57 2.43 -1.39
CA GLY A 98 0.16 3.42 -0.40
C GLY A 98 -1.35 3.45 -0.21
N VAL A 99 -1.81 3.72 1.03
CA VAL A 99 -3.22 3.96 1.36
C VAL A 99 -3.38 5.41 1.80
N GLY A 100 -4.08 6.21 1.01
CA GLY A 100 -4.33 7.63 1.29
C GLY A 100 -5.78 7.91 1.68
N ARG A 101 -6.01 9.05 2.35
CA ARG A 101 -7.37 9.58 2.58
C ARG A 101 -7.77 10.58 1.50
N ALA A 102 -8.94 10.37 0.90
CA ALA A 102 -9.62 11.41 0.14
C ALA A 102 -10.09 12.48 1.14
N ARG A 103 -9.79 13.75 0.84
CA ARG A 103 -10.28 14.90 1.61
C ARG A 103 -11.73 15.20 1.26
#